data_AF-A0A9P8LCT3-F1
#
_entry.id   AF-A0A9P8LCT3-F1
#
_cell.length_a   1.000
_cell.length_b   1.000
_cell.length_c   1.000
_cell.angle_alpha   90.00
_cell.angle_beta   90.00
_cell.angle_gamma   90.00
#
_symmetry.space_group_name_H-M   'P 1'
#
loop_
_entity.id
_entity.type
_entity.pdbx_description
1 polymer ?
#
loop_
_entity_poly.entity_id
_entity_poly.type
_entity_poly.pdbx_seq_one_letter_code
_entity_poly.pdbx_strand_id
1 'polypeptide(L)'
;MRQRITYLQNATEPFDPASLKVTDRSFALHSLKAAREARITFGFHELPQEKSFIRLPLISERFSSSSAFQYHQPLASLKELITYIHQKICPSSDSACHDRALALLSASYLDIDYDTISHSLVLNAFWEQAPDSGLWNDVFEVIGDKDKVEIGILANEDPLEPEELKLGGWLTVVGEDEKPSPTLFSFPSRHHISSPPSLSEFSVSFIYPTGLHPTLRIEFPTSSKSISPGELCALHAYLTLPSYLFADRYQLSDPLFLQSKGIKGLRGLYGEMDLEAPNWVIEKWGSSMLVEIATPDGDRSSAATSSWTVDIPLHLRYLAPRSGGGATNVEVPWPVVFWACRAEEGSKMSVNPFDRVNLGYDGLFGPKTMFYHLSPQPTNYSGLLLETVGVPVLDSDKARVIEIGTVAAVMLGFLWVCWKLCLAGVGSMRTQEIAKKDRKD
;
A
#
# COMPACT_ATOMS: atom_id res chain seq x y z
N MET A 1 -26.20 -8.80 12.97
CA MET A 1 -25.22 -8.36 11.96
C MET A 1 -25.77 -7.09 11.32
N ARG A 2 -24.92 -6.18 10.82
CA ARG A 2 -25.38 -5.07 9.97
C ARG A 2 -24.77 -5.23 8.59
N GLN A 3 -25.60 -5.19 7.56
CA GLN A 3 -25.18 -5.25 6.17
C GLN A 3 -25.66 -3.99 5.46
N ARG A 4 -24.74 -3.34 4.75
CA ARG A 4 -25.05 -2.24 3.85
C ARG A 4 -24.55 -2.60 2.46
N ILE A 5 -25.39 -2.37 1.46
CA ILE A 5 -25.08 -2.63 0.07
C ILE A 5 -25.34 -1.34 -0.69
N THR A 6 -24.32 -0.83 -1.35
CA THR A 6 -24.40 0.40 -2.11
C THR A 6 -24.07 0.13 -3.55
N TYR A 7 -25.01 0.44 -4.44
CA TYR A 7 -24.81 0.44 -5.89
C TYR A 7 -24.57 1.89 -6.33
N LEU A 8 -23.46 2.12 -7.03
CA LEU A 8 -23.12 3.41 -7.61
C LEU A 8 -23.30 3.35 -9.12
N GLN A 9 -24.28 4.08 -9.62
CA GLN A 9 -24.59 4.21 -11.04
C GLN A 9 -23.93 5.44 -11.64
N ASN A 10 -23.77 5.39 -12.96
CA ASN A 10 -23.43 6.58 -13.72
C ASN A 10 -24.64 7.54 -13.70
N ALA A 11 -24.41 8.81 -13.39
CA ALA A 11 -25.43 9.86 -13.35
C ALA A 11 -26.28 9.98 -14.63
N THR A 12 -25.72 9.55 -15.77
CA THR A 12 -26.38 9.61 -17.07
C THR A 12 -27.25 8.38 -17.38
N GLU A 13 -27.16 7.31 -16.59
CA GLU A 13 -27.94 6.09 -16.83
C GLU A 13 -29.31 6.20 -16.14
N PRO A 14 -30.43 6.04 -16.87
CA PRO A 14 -31.76 6.09 -16.28
C PRO A 14 -31.97 4.87 -15.36
N PHE A 15 -32.38 5.12 -14.12
CA PHE A 15 -32.80 4.07 -13.20
C PHE A 15 -34.33 3.95 -13.23
N ASP A 16 -34.85 2.74 -13.47
CA ASP A 16 -36.29 2.45 -13.34
C ASP A 16 -36.59 1.87 -11.95
N PRO A 17 -37.28 2.62 -11.09
CA PRO A 17 -37.80 2.15 -9.80
C PRO A 17 -38.54 0.82 -9.83
N ALA A 18 -39.25 0.52 -10.92
CA ALA A 18 -40.05 -0.69 -11.04
C ALA A 18 -39.18 -1.96 -11.16
N SER A 19 -37.88 -1.81 -11.40
CA SER A 19 -36.91 -2.91 -11.34
C SER A 19 -36.62 -3.41 -9.92
N LEU A 20 -37.07 -2.67 -8.90
CA LEU A 20 -36.93 -3.03 -7.49
C LEU A 20 -38.16 -3.75 -6.97
N LYS A 21 -37.93 -4.88 -6.31
CA LYS A 21 -38.96 -5.56 -5.51
C LYS A 21 -38.51 -5.60 -4.07
N VAL A 22 -39.21 -4.88 -3.22
CA VAL A 22 -39.01 -4.89 -1.77
C VAL A 22 -40.19 -5.60 -1.13
N THR A 23 -39.90 -6.50 -0.20
CA THR A 23 -40.88 -7.16 0.67
C THR A 23 -40.41 -7.03 2.12
N ASP A 24 -41.26 -7.41 3.07
CA ASP A 24 -40.95 -7.40 4.51
C ASP A 24 -39.69 -8.22 4.88
N ARG A 25 -39.23 -9.12 4.00
CA ARG A 25 -38.08 -10.00 4.28
C ARG A 25 -37.07 -10.11 3.16
N SER A 26 -37.35 -9.56 1.98
CA SER A 26 -36.46 -9.69 0.85
C SER A 26 -36.42 -8.45 -0.02
N PHE A 27 -35.29 -8.30 -0.70
CA PHE A 27 -35.07 -7.33 -1.75
C PHE A 27 -34.58 -8.07 -2.99
N ALA A 28 -35.12 -7.72 -4.15
CA ALA A 28 -34.62 -8.20 -5.43
C ALA A 28 -34.38 -7.04 -6.39
N LEU A 29 -33.23 -7.10 -7.04
CA LEU A 29 -32.76 -6.17 -8.06
C LEU A 29 -32.43 -6.96 -9.32
N HIS A 30 -32.86 -6.48 -10.48
CA HIS A 30 -32.61 -7.16 -11.76
C HIS A 30 -31.99 -6.20 -12.77
N SER A 31 -30.97 -6.70 -13.47
CA SER A 31 -30.30 -6.03 -14.60
C SER A 31 -29.74 -4.64 -14.29
N LEU A 32 -29.12 -4.44 -13.11
CA LEU A 32 -28.53 -3.15 -12.76
C LEU A 32 -27.07 -3.07 -13.21
N LYS A 33 -26.75 -2.06 -14.01
CA LYS A 33 -25.36 -1.68 -14.28
C LYS A 33 -24.90 -0.67 -13.23
N ALA A 34 -23.99 -1.09 -12.37
CA ALA A 34 -23.45 -0.27 -11.29
C ALA A 34 -22.13 -0.84 -10.77
N ALA A 35 -21.29 0.02 -10.20
CA ALA A 35 -20.31 -0.44 -9.23
C ALA A 35 -21.05 -0.84 -7.95
N ARG A 36 -20.53 -1.82 -7.20
CA ARG A 36 -21.16 -2.29 -5.96
C ARG A 36 -20.16 -2.28 -4.82
N GLU A 37 -20.57 -1.76 -3.68
CA GLU A 37 -19.89 -1.92 -2.39
C GLU A 37 -20.79 -2.73 -1.46
N ALA A 38 -20.23 -3.76 -0.82
CA ALA A 38 -20.87 -4.52 0.23
C ALA A 38 -20.08 -4.37 1.53
N ARG A 39 -20.72 -3.74 2.52
CA ARG A 39 -20.18 -3.50 3.85
C ARG A 39 -20.88 -4.37 4.87
N ILE A 40 -20.12 -5.17 5.61
CA ILE A 40 -20.64 -6.03 6.66
C ILE A 40 -19.93 -5.71 7.97
N THR A 41 -20.70 -5.55 9.05
CA THR A 41 -20.17 -5.27 10.38
C THR A 41 -20.52 -6.39 11.35
N PHE A 42 -19.48 -6.92 12.01
CA PHE A 42 -19.53 -7.95 13.03
C PHE A 42 -19.02 -7.41 14.36
N GLY A 43 -19.53 -7.93 15.48
CA GLY A 43 -18.86 -7.79 16.77
C GLY A 43 -17.72 -8.81 16.85
N PHE A 44 -16.51 -8.38 17.21
CA PHE A 44 -15.34 -9.24 17.26
C PHE A 44 -14.46 -8.87 18.46
N HIS A 45 -14.08 -9.86 19.28
CA HIS A 45 -13.48 -9.60 20.59
C HIS A 45 -11.97 -9.83 20.66
N GLU A 46 -11.33 -10.44 19.65
CA GLU A 46 -9.92 -10.83 19.72
C GLU A 46 -9.19 -10.61 18.38
N LEU A 47 -8.04 -9.92 18.40
CA LEU A 47 -7.14 -9.83 17.25
C LEU A 47 -5.94 -10.77 17.39
N PRO A 48 -5.37 -11.30 16.29
CA PRO A 48 -4.11 -12.04 16.32
C PRO A 48 -2.91 -11.14 16.74
N GLN A 49 -1.83 -11.76 17.21
CA GLN A 49 -0.67 -11.08 17.80
C GLN A 49 -0.01 -10.03 16.88
N GLU A 50 0.37 -8.88 17.45
CA GLU A 50 0.85 -7.66 16.79
C GLU A 50 2.24 -7.73 16.12
N LYS A 51 2.91 -8.88 16.10
CA LYS A 51 4.37 -8.95 15.79
C LYS A 51 4.73 -8.47 14.38
N SER A 52 3.86 -8.70 13.40
CA SER A 52 4.13 -8.35 12.00
C SER A 52 3.72 -6.93 11.61
N PHE A 53 3.06 -6.19 12.51
CA PHE A 53 2.56 -4.85 12.25
C PHE A 53 3.64 -3.80 12.51
N ILE A 54 3.59 -2.69 11.77
CA ILE A 54 4.35 -1.48 12.09
C ILE A 54 3.45 -0.49 12.84
N ARG A 55 4.06 0.41 13.62
CA ARG A 55 3.37 1.52 14.28
C ARG A 55 3.51 2.80 13.47
N LEU A 56 2.40 3.50 13.29
CA LEU A 56 2.38 4.85 12.75
C LEU A 56 2.87 5.87 13.78
N PRO A 57 3.56 6.95 13.38
CA PRO A 57 3.90 8.03 14.29
C PRO A 57 2.62 8.75 14.74
N LEU A 58 2.42 8.87 16.05
CA LEU A 58 1.37 9.70 16.62
C LEU A 58 1.77 11.17 16.50
N ILE A 59 1.32 11.84 15.43
CA ILE A 59 1.66 13.26 15.20
C ILE A 59 0.86 14.18 16.16
N SER A 60 -0.29 13.72 16.67
CA SER A 60 -1.04 14.41 17.73
C SER A 60 -2.02 13.48 18.45
N GLU A 61 -1.87 13.30 19.76
CA GLU A 61 -2.80 12.52 20.61
C GLU A 61 -4.21 13.13 20.67
N ARG A 62 -4.39 14.42 20.32
CA ARG A 62 -5.69 15.12 20.43
C ARG A 62 -6.57 15.04 19.19
N PHE A 63 -6.02 14.62 18.05
CA PHE A 63 -6.74 14.62 16.76
C PHE A 63 -6.49 13.33 15.95
N SER A 64 -5.98 12.29 16.60
CA SER A 64 -5.63 11.01 15.96
C SER A 64 -6.90 10.22 15.65
N SER A 65 -7.37 10.34 14.41
CA SER A 65 -8.18 9.32 13.74
C SER A 65 -7.28 8.37 12.95
N SER A 66 -6.03 8.16 13.38
CA SER A 66 -5.02 7.37 12.66
C SER A 66 -4.94 5.96 13.23
N SER A 67 -4.91 4.95 12.37
CA SER A 67 -4.65 3.57 12.77
C SER A 67 -3.37 3.46 13.61
N ALA A 68 -3.45 2.83 14.78
CA ALA A 68 -2.27 2.66 15.65
C ALA A 68 -1.23 1.71 15.04
N PHE A 69 -1.70 0.77 14.22
CA PHE A 69 -0.91 -0.27 13.59
C PHE A 69 -1.28 -0.41 12.12
N GLN A 70 -0.29 -0.77 11.31
CA GLN A 70 -0.48 -1.05 9.89
C GLN A 70 0.14 -2.37 9.51
N TYR A 71 -0.54 -3.07 8.60
CA TYR A 71 -0.06 -4.28 7.96
C TYR A 71 -0.25 -4.16 6.46
N HIS A 72 0.78 -4.55 5.71
CA HIS A 72 0.70 -4.65 4.27
C HIS A 72 1.26 -5.99 3.82
N GLN A 73 0.52 -6.66 2.95
CA GLN A 73 0.98 -7.88 2.29
C GLN A 73 0.45 -7.89 0.86
N PRO A 74 1.33 -8.09 -0.15
CA PRO A 74 0.88 -8.38 -1.50
C PRO A 74 0.04 -9.66 -1.49
N LEU A 75 -1.20 -9.58 -1.96
CA LEU A 75 -2.12 -10.71 -2.01
C LEU A 75 -2.62 -10.89 -3.44
N ALA A 76 -2.04 -11.87 -4.14
CA ALA A 76 -2.38 -12.15 -5.54
C ALA A 76 -3.81 -12.70 -5.72
N SER A 77 -4.40 -13.30 -4.69
CA SER A 77 -5.75 -13.85 -4.75
C SER A 77 -6.38 -14.02 -3.36
N LEU A 78 -7.69 -13.82 -3.28
CA LEU A 78 -8.49 -14.06 -2.07
C LEU A 78 -8.88 -15.54 -1.87
N LYS A 79 -8.39 -16.48 -2.70
CA LYS A 79 -8.72 -17.92 -2.62
C LYS A 79 -8.51 -18.52 -1.24
N GLU A 80 -7.41 -18.20 -0.57
CA GLU A 80 -7.11 -18.74 0.76
C GLU A 80 -8.06 -18.20 1.83
N LEU A 81 -8.36 -16.89 1.78
CA LEU A 81 -9.36 -16.28 2.65
C LEU A 81 -10.74 -16.92 2.44
N ILE A 82 -11.14 -17.15 1.19
CA ILE A 82 -12.42 -17.75 0.86
C ILE A 82 -12.48 -19.20 1.35
N THR A 83 -11.40 -19.95 1.18
CA THR A 83 -11.27 -21.31 1.72
C THR A 83 -11.41 -21.29 3.24
N TYR A 84 -10.80 -20.31 3.91
CA TYR A 84 -10.96 -20.13 5.35
C TYR A 84 -12.42 -19.83 5.74
N ILE A 85 -13.08 -18.90 5.04
CA ILE A 85 -14.49 -18.56 5.27
C ILE A 85 -15.37 -19.80 5.10
N HIS A 86 -15.19 -20.57 4.02
CA HIS A 86 -15.93 -21.80 3.77
C HIS A 86 -15.74 -22.85 4.86
N GLN A 87 -14.53 -23.03 5.38
CA GLN A 87 -14.23 -24.09 6.34
C GLN A 87 -14.53 -23.71 7.79
N LYS A 88 -14.43 -22.43 8.15
CA LYS A 88 -14.45 -21.95 9.54
C LYS A 88 -15.64 -21.08 9.88
N ILE A 89 -16.24 -20.41 8.90
CA ILE A 89 -17.29 -19.42 9.14
C ILE A 89 -18.64 -19.92 8.59
N CYS A 90 -18.70 -20.36 7.33
CA CYS A 90 -19.93 -20.84 6.72
C CYS A 90 -20.27 -22.26 7.21
N PRO A 91 -21.48 -22.49 7.76
CA PRO A 91 -21.98 -23.84 7.98
C PRO A 91 -22.13 -24.59 6.66
N SER A 92 -21.84 -25.90 6.63
CA SER A 92 -21.94 -26.71 5.41
C SER A 92 -23.34 -26.74 4.77
N SER A 93 -24.38 -26.40 5.52
CA SER A 93 -25.77 -26.32 5.06
C SER A 93 -26.15 -24.97 4.41
N ASP A 94 -25.32 -23.94 4.55
CA ASP A 94 -25.62 -22.58 4.08
C ASP A 94 -24.94 -22.31 2.73
N SER A 95 -25.60 -22.68 1.63
CA SER A 95 -25.08 -22.44 0.29
C SER A 95 -24.94 -20.95 -0.02
N ALA A 96 -25.85 -20.11 0.50
CA ALA A 96 -25.81 -18.67 0.29
C ALA A 96 -24.56 -18.03 0.91
N CYS A 97 -24.13 -18.48 2.09
CA CYS A 97 -22.86 -18.06 2.69
C CYS A 97 -21.66 -18.43 1.81
N HIS A 98 -21.63 -19.67 1.29
CA HIS A 98 -20.56 -20.12 0.41
C HIS A 98 -20.49 -19.32 -0.90
N ASP A 99 -21.63 -19.04 -1.52
CA ASP A 99 -21.73 -18.28 -2.77
C ASP A 99 -21.30 -16.82 -2.56
N ARG A 100 -21.70 -16.20 -1.44
CA ARG A 100 -21.25 -14.84 -1.07
C ARG A 100 -19.73 -14.78 -0.85
N ALA A 101 -19.17 -15.81 -0.20
CA ALA A 101 -17.72 -15.90 -0.03
C ALA A 101 -17.01 -16.10 -1.37
N LEU A 102 -17.54 -16.93 -2.28
CA LEU A 102 -17.00 -17.11 -3.62
C LEU A 102 -17.03 -15.82 -4.45
N ALA A 103 -18.06 -14.98 -4.29
CA ALA A 103 -18.17 -13.70 -4.98
C ALA A 103 -17.02 -12.72 -4.65
N LEU A 104 -16.31 -12.92 -3.52
CA LEU A 104 -15.12 -12.14 -3.20
C LEU A 104 -13.98 -12.38 -4.19
N LEU A 105 -13.94 -13.52 -4.91
CA LEU A 105 -12.89 -13.77 -5.92
C LEU A 105 -12.87 -12.73 -7.05
N SER A 106 -14.03 -12.15 -7.37
CA SER A 106 -14.17 -11.15 -8.42
C SER A 106 -14.17 -9.72 -7.89
N ALA A 107 -13.95 -9.51 -6.59
CA ALA A 107 -13.88 -8.18 -6.01
C ALA A 107 -12.65 -7.43 -6.53
N SER A 108 -12.83 -6.16 -6.88
CA SER A 108 -11.75 -5.25 -7.26
C SER A 108 -10.85 -4.94 -6.06
N TYR A 109 -11.43 -4.77 -4.87
CA TYR A 109 -10.69 -4.73 -3.60
C TYR A 109 -11.52 -5.24 -2.42
N LEU A 110 -10.81 -5.60 -1.35
CA LEU A 110 -11.36 -5.96 -0.05
C LEU A 110 -10.64 -5.14 1.03
N ASP A 111 -11.41 -4.48 1.88
CA ASP A 111 -10.92 -3.72 3.03
C ASP A 111 -11.44 -4.34 4.33
N ILE A 112 -10.59 -4.33 5.36
CA ILE A 112 -10.87 -4.93 6.67
C ILE A 112 -10.42 -3.93 7.73
N ASP A 113 -11.40 -3.33 8.42
CA ASP A 113 -11.16 -2.41 9.53
C ASP A 113 -11.62 -3.07 10.84
N TYR A 114 -10.87 -2.84 11.91
CA TYR A 114 -11.26 -3.24 13.26
C TYR A 114 -11.12 -2.07 14.22
N ASP A 115 -12.24 -1.68 14.82
CA ASP A 115 -12.28 -0.68 15.86
C ASP A 115 -12.17 -1.34 17.25
N THR A 116 -11.04 -1.08 17.90
CA THR A 116 -10.74 -1.56 19.26
C THR A 116 -11.66 -1.01 20.34
N ILE A 117 -12.29 0.15 20.13
CA ILE A 117 -13.18 0.80 21.10
C ILE A 117 -14.57 0.19 21.01
N SER A 118 -15.12 0.09 19.80
CA SER A 118 -16.45 -0.49 19.60
C SER A 118 -16.45 -2.02 19.47
N HIS A 119 -15.28 -2.65 19.42
CA HIS A 119 -15.11 -4.09 19.14
C HIS A 119 -15.83 -4.52 17.87
N SER A 120 -15.76 -3.68 16.84
CA SER A 120 -16.46 -3.91 15.57
C SER A 120 -15.46 -4.20 14.45
N LEU A 121 -15.67 -5.33 13.77
CA LEU A 121 -14.96 -5.71 12.56
C LEU A 121 -15.83 -5.33 11.35
N VAL A 122 -15.29 -4.52 10.46
CA VAL A 122 -15.94 -4.06 9.24
C VAL A 122 -15.23 -4.66 8.03
N LEU A 123 -15.96 -5.42 7.22
CA LEU A 123 -15.50 -5.92 5.93
C LEU A 123 -16.18 -5.11 4.83
N ASN A 124 -15.39 -4.45 3.97
CA ASN A 124 -15.89 -3.75 2.79
C ASN A 124 -15.34 -4.41 1.53
N ALA A 125 -16.21 -4.99 0.71
CA ALA A 125 -15.83 -5.54 -0.58
C ALA A 125 -16.39 -4.65 -1.70
N PHE A 126 -15.57 -4.33 -2.69
CA PHE A 126 -15.95 -3.47 -3.79
C PHE A 126 -15.74 -4.15 -5.14
N TRP A 127 -16.68 -3.90 -6.05
CA TRP A 127 -16.67 -4.36 -7.43
C TRP A 127 -16.92 -3.15 -8.34
N GLU A 128 -15.99 -2.85 -9.24
CA GLU A 128 -16.15 -1.80 -10.25
C GLU A 128 -17.30 -2.10 -11.21
N GLN A 129 -17.54 -3.37 -11.50
CA GLN A 129 -18.59 -3.87 -12.37
C GLN A 129 -19.06 -5.25 -11.90
N ALA A 130 -20.27 -5.65 -12.32
CA ALA A 130 -20.77 -6.99 -12.01
C ALA A 130 -19.95 -8.07 -12.74
N PRO A 131 -19.84 -9.28 -12.16
CA PRO A 131 -19.26 -10.44 -12.84
C PRO A 131 -19.99 -10.79 -14.14
N ASP A 132 -19.28 -11.47 -15.05
CA ASP A 132 -19.78 -12.06 -16.31
C ASP A 132 -20.44 -11.08 -17.29
N SER A 133 -21.69 -10.67 -17.02
CA SER A 133 -22.53 -9.85 -17.90
C SER A 133 -22.47 -8.34 -17.61
N GLY A 134 -21.75 -7.91 -16.56
CA GLY A 134 -21.67 -6.50 -16.16
C GLY A 134 -22.96 -5.94 -15.57
N LEU A 135 -23.94 -6.80 -15.31
CA LEU A 135 -25.24 -6.47 -14.71
C LEU A 135 -25.47 -7.28 -13.42
N TRP A 136 -25.94 -6.62 -12.38
CA TRP A 136 -26.32 -7.24 -11.10
C TRP A 136 -27.74 -7.78 -11.13
N ASN A 137 -27.89 -9.02 -10.66
CA ASN A 137 -29.17 -9.69 -10.43
C ASN A 137 -29.20 -10.24 -9.01
N ASP A 138 -29.22 -9.33 -8.04
CA ASP A 138 -29.04 -9.67 -6.63
C ASP A 138 -30.39 -9.87 -5.93
N VAL A 139 -30.44 -10.87 -5.05
CA VAL A 139 -31.54 -11.11 -4.12
C VAL A 139 -30.97 -11.19 -2.72
N PHE A 140 -31.50 -10.36 -1.82
CA PHE A 140 -31.13 -10.35 -0.41
C PHE A 140 -32.32 -10.72 0.43
N GLU A 141 -32.10 -11.60 1.41
CA GLU A 141 -33.11 -12.03 2.37
C GLU A 141 -32.60 -11.76 3.78
N VAL A 142 -33.48 -11.25 4.64
CA VAL A 142 -33.19 -11.04 6.07
C VAL A 142 -33.47 -12.35 6.80
N ILE A 143 -32.42 -12.98 7.31
CA ILE A 143 -32.51 -14.31 7.96
C ILE A 143 -32.85 -14.18 9.46
N GLY A 144 -32.30 -13.19 10.17
CA GLY A 144 -32.53 -12.98 11.60
C GLY A 144 -33.41 -11.76 11.90
N ASP A 145 -34.28 -11.86 12.90
CA ASP A 145 -35.18 -10.77 13.33
C ASP A 145 -34.47 -9.48 13.81
N LYS A 146 -33.15 -9.54 14.05
CA LYS A 146 -32.31 -8.40 14.46
C LYS A 146 -31.32 -7.96 13.38
N ASP A 147 -31.29 -8.64 12.24
CA ASP A 147 -30.40 -8.28 11.14
C ASP A 147 -31.02 -7.14 10.34
N LYS A 148 -30.19 -6.17 9.97
CA LYS A 148 -30.60 -5.03 9.15
C LYS A 148 -29.81 -5.04 7.86
N VAL A 149 -30.54 -5.00 6.74
CA VAL A 149 -29.97 -4.89 5.39
C VAL A 149 -30.41 -3.54 4.83
N GLU A 150 -29.46 -2.62 4.74
CA GLU A 150 -29.63 -1.32 4.11
C GLU A 150 -29.14 -1.40 2.66
N ILE A 151 -29.97 -0.99 1.72
CA ILE A 151 -29.65 -1.02 0.29
C ILE A 151 -29.80 0.38 -0.27
N GLY A 152 -28.74 0.88 -0.89
CA GLY A 152 -28.71 2.16 -1.57
C GLY A 152 -28.37 2.01 -3.04
N ILE A 153 -29.15 2.65 -3.90
CA ILE A 153 -28.86 2.80 -5.33
C ILE A 153 -28.69 4.28 -5.57
N LEU A 154 -27.45 4.69 -5.83
CA LEU A 154 -27.02 6.08 -5.79
C LEU A 154 -26.28 6.42 -7.08
N ALA A 155 -26.35 7.68 -7.47
CA ALA A 155 -25.57 8.25 -8.55
C ALA A 155 -24.89 9.53 -8.07
N ASN A 156 -23.75 9.85 -8.68
CA ASN A 156 -23.06 11.10 -8.38
C ASN A 156 -23.82 12.29 -8.97
N GLU A 157 -24.03 13.30 -8.16
CA GLU A 157 -24.69 14.56 -8.54
C GLU A 157 -23.66 15.68 -8.52
N ASP A 158 -23.92 16.76 -9.24
CA ASP A 158 -23.04 17.93 -9.23
C ASP A 158 -23.02 18.55 -7.82
N PRO A 159 -21.86 18.60 -7.15
CA PRO A 159 -21.74 19.16 -5.82
C PRO A 159 -21.86 20.70 -5.87
N LEU A 160 -22.34 21.29 -4.78
CA LEU A 160 -22.44 22.75 -4.64
C LEU A 160 -21.08 23.38 -4.32
N GLU A 161 -20.27 22.65 -3.55
CA GLU A 161 -18.94 23.06 -3.11
C GLU A 161 -17.88 22.05 -3.58
N PRO A 162 -16.64 22.49 -3.88
CA PRO A 162 -15.59 21.61 -4.36
C PRO A 162 -15.11 20.58 -3.33
N GLU A 163 -15.36 20.82 -2.04
CA GLU A 163 -15.01 19.89 -0.95
C GLU A 163 -16.07 18.79 -0.74
N GLU A 164 -17.25 18.95 -1.34
CA GLU A 164 -18.39 18.05 -1.15
C GLU A 164 -18.50 16.99 -2.25
N LEU A 165 -18.96 15.81 -1.84
CA LEU A 165 -19.54 14.82 -2.73
C LEU A 165 -21.04 14.81 -2.51
N LYS A 166 -21.79 14.79 -3.60
CA LYS A 166 -23.24 14.80 -3.57
C LYS A 166 -23.74 13.54 -4.25
N LEU A 167 -24.53 12.76 -3.53
CA LEU A 167 -25.13 11.55 -4.06
C LEU A 167 -26.65 11.70 -4.05
N GLY A 168 -27.26 11.41 -5.19
CA GLY A 168 -28.70 11.35 -5.39
C GLY A 168 -29.11 9.91 -5.67
N GLY A 169 -30.25 9.49 -5.16
CA GLY A 169 -30.69 8.12 -5.40
C GLY A 169 -31.77 7.65 -4.45
N TRP A 170 -31.77 6.35 -4.19
CA TRP A 170 -32.86 5.61 -3.58
C TRP A 170 -32.28 4.76 -2.45
N LEU A 171 -32.81 4.88 -1.24
CA LEU A 171 -32.44 4.06 -0.09
C LEU A 171 -33.63 3.24 0.37
N THR A 172 -33.37 2.01 0.82
CA THR A 172 -34.38 1.16 1.46
C THR A 172 -33.74 0.27 2.51
N VAL A 173 -34.45 0.08 3.63
CA VAL A 173 -34.10 -0.86 4.67
C VAL A 173 -35.06 -2.05 4.59
N VAL A 174 -34.52 -3.22 4.28
CA VAL A 174 -35.33 -4.44 4.09
C VAL A 174 -36.00 -4.82 5.41
N GLY A 175 -37.34 -4.92 5.39
CA GLY A 175 -38.17 -5.24 6.55
C GLY A 175 -38.63 -4.05 7.39
N GLU A 176 -38.14 -2.84 7.12
CA GLU A 176 -38.65 -1.60 7.74
C GLU A 176 -39.42 -0.74 6.73
N ASP A 177 -38.92 -0.64 5.49
CA ASP A 177 -39.52 0.17 4.44
C ASP A 177 -40.40 -0.65 3.49
N GLU A 178 -41.61 -0.17 3.20
CA GLU A 178 -42.49 -0.78 2.19
C GLU A 178 -42.04 -0.47 0.75
N LYS A 179 -41.37 0.67 0.54
CA LYS A 179 -40.90 1.15 -0.76
C LYS A 179 -39.58 1.91 -0.61
N PRO A 180 -38.73 1.91 -1.66
CA PRO A 180 -37.53 2.73 -1.67
C PRO A 180 -37.86 4.22 -1.52
N SER A 181 -37.09 4.90 -0.69
CA SER A 181 -37.20 6.33 -0.41
C SER A 181 -36.24 7.11 -1.31
N PRO A 182 -36.69 8.14 -2.05
CA PRO A 182 -35.78 9.02 -2.77
C PRO A 182 -34.97 9.85 -1.77
N THR A 183 -33.67 9.93 -1.97
CA THR A 183 -32.73 10.60 -1.08
C THR A 183 -31.71 11.41 -1.87
N LEU A 184 -31.38 12.58 -1.34
CA LEU A 184 -30.30 13.41 -1.83
C LEU A 184 -29.48 13.85 -0.62
N PHE A 185 -28.19 13.52 -0.62
CA PHE A 185 -27.31 13.89 0.48
C PHE A 185 -25.99 14.44 -0.06
N SER A 186 -25.52 15.51 0.58
CA SER A 186 -24.21 16.11 0.36
C SER A 186 -23.37 15.86 1.61
N PHE A 187 -22.13 15.48 1.43
CA PHE A 187 -21.19 15.31 2.51
C PHE A 187 -19.80 15.76 2.07
N PRO A 188 -19.02 16.37 2.98
CA PRO A 188 -17.63 16.70 2.71
C PRO A 188 -16.80 15.41 2.57
N SER A 189 -15.98 15.34 1.53
CA SER A 189 -15.02 14.26 1.32
C SER A 189 -13.61 14.81 1.35
N ARG A 190 -12.70 14.15 2.05
CA ARG A 190 -11.27 14.51 2.03
C ARG A 190 -10.54 13.99 0.81
N HIS A 191 -11.03 12.94 0.17
CA HIS A 191 -10.37 12.29 -0.96
C HIS A 191 -11.06 12.63 -2.26
N HIS A 192 -10.30 13.18 -3.19
CA HIS A 192 -10.74 13.61 -4.52
C HIS A 192 -9.78 13.10 -5.58
N ILE A 193 -10.30 12.90 -6.79
CA ILE A 193 -9.47 12.65 -7.96
C ILE A 193 -9.03 13.99 -8.52
N SER A 194 -7.75 14.16 -8.83
CA SER A 194 -7.26 15.38 -9.47
C SER A 194 -7.89 15.57 -10.85
N SER A 195 -8.46 16.75 -11.08
CA SER A 195 -9.12 17.11 -12.33
C SER A 195 -8.34 18.21 -13.08
N PRO A 196 -8.13 18.07 -14.40
CA PRO A 196 -8.57 16.97 -15.25
C PRO A 196 -7.67 15.71 -15.08
N PRO A 197 -8.23 14.49 -15.22
CA PRO A 197 -7.48 13.25 -15.04
C PRO A 197 -6.29 13.11 -15.99
N SER A 198 -6.46 13.53 -17.26
CA SER A 198 -5.45 13.43 -18.32
C SER A 198 -4.21 14.30 -18.11
N LEU A 199 -4.26 15.25 -17.18
CA LEU A 199 -3.14 16.12 -16.84
C LEU A 199 -2.58 15.83 -15.45
N SER A 200 -3.17 14.86 -14.75
CA SER A 200 -2.84 14.46 -13.38
C SER A 200 -2.33 13.04 -13.33
N GLU A 201 -1.48 12.67 -14.28
CA GLU A 201 -0.99 11.30 -14.47
C GLU A 201 0.46 11.15 -13.99
N PHE A 202 0.82 9.94 -13.57
CA PHE A 202 2.21 9.60 -13.27
C PHE A 202 2.52 8.14 -13.62
N SER A 203 3.78 7.85 -13.89
CA SER A 203 4.28 6.50 -14.07
C SER A 203 5.45 6.23 -13.13
N VAL A 204 5.72 4.96 -12.86
CA VAL A 204 6.75 4.53 -11.92
C VAL A 204 7.58 3.45 -12.57
N SER A 205 8.90 3.50 -12.37
CA SER A 205 9.83 2.47 -12.87
C SER A 205 11.11 2.44 -12.04
N PHE A 206 11.85 1.33 -12.10
CA PHE A 206 13.21 1.30 -11.57
C PHE A 206 14.24 1.70 -12.63
N ILE A 207 15.27 2.44 -12.20
CA ILE A 207 16.41 2.76 -13.05
C ILE A 207 17.30 1.52 -13.18
N TYR A 208 17.50 1.04 -14.41
CA TYR A 208 18.34 -0.11 -14.72
C TYR A 208 19.78 0.28 -15.10
N PRO A 209 20.78 -0.55 -14.78
CA PRO A 209 20.69 -1.81 -14.05
C PRO A 209 20.43 -1.64 -12.56
N THR A 210 19.60 -2.51 -11.98
CA THR A 210 19.35 -2.51 -10.54
C THR A 210 20.48 -3.23 -9.80
N GLY A 211 21.19 -2.50 -8.95
CA GLY A 211 22.15 -3.06 -7.99
C GLY A 211 21.50 -3.27 -6.62
N LEU A 212 22.32 -3.39 -5.56
CA LEU A 212 21.82 -3.41 -4.17
C LEU A 212 21.24 -2.05 -3.69
N HIS A 213 21.36 -1.00 -4.52
CA HIS A 213 20.83 0.33 -4.28
C HIS A 213 19.87 0.74 -5.42
N PRO A 214 18.71 0.08 -5.57
CA PRO A 214 17.78 0.43 -6.63
C PRO A 214 17.24 1.86 -6.42
N THR A 215 17.03 2.58 -7.51
CA THR A 215 16.39 3.90 -7.48
C THR A 215 15.03 3.80 -8.15
N LEU A 216 13.98 4.09 -7.39
CA LEU A 216 12.60 4.14 -7.87
C LEU A 216 12.35 5.52 -8.48
N ARG A 217 12.09 5.57 -9.78
CA ARG A 217 11.77 6.79 -10.51
C ARG A 217 10.27 6.95 -10.63
N ILE A 218 9.76 8.10 -10.19
CA ILE A 218 8.41 8.56 -10.48
C ILE A 218 8.52 9.60 -11.60
N GLU A 219 7.80 9.39 -12.69
CA GLU A 219 7.79 10.26 -13.85
C GLU A 219 6.43 10.92 -14.03
N PHE A 220 6.47 12.22 -14.32
CA PHE A 220 5.30 13.07 -14.48
C PHE A 220 5.35 13.78 -15.83
N PRO A 221 4.25 13.84 -16.60
CA PRO A 221 4.19 14.60 -17.84
C PRO A 221 4.42 16.10 -17.59
N THR A 222 5.06 16.83 -18.51
CA THR A 222 5.30 18.28 -18.34
C THR A 222 4.00 19.08 -18.21
N SER A 223 2.88 18.59 -18.74
CA SER A 223 1.56 19.19 -18.57
C SER A 223 1.08 19.23 -17.10
N SER A 224 1.54 18.31 -16.25
CA SER A 224 1.20 18.26 -14.83
C SER A 224 1.86 19.39 -14.01
N LYS A 225 2.91 20.02 -14.54
CA LYS A 225 3.72 21.04 -13.87
C LYS A 225 2.93 22.28 -13.42
N SER A 226 1.80 22.57 -14.08
CA SER A 226 1.03 23.80 -13.88
C SER A 226 -0.28 23.63 -13.10
N ILE A 227 -0.55 22.45 -12.53
CA ILE A 227 -1.88 22.08 -12.01
C ILE A 227 -1.81 21.77 -10.52
N SER A 228 -1.32 22.74 -9.75
CA SER A 228 -1.60 22.71 -8.31
C SER A 228 -3.09 23.02 -8.10
N PRO A 229 -3.85 22.21 -7.33
CA PRO A 229 -5.26 22.49 -7.04
C PRO A 229 -5.51 23.82 -6.32
N GLY A 230 -4.47 24.40 -5.70
CA GLY A 230 -4.52 25.68 -5.02
C GLY A 230 -3.15 26.18 -4.59
N GLU A 231 -3.08 27.40 -4.06
CA GLU A 231 -1.82 28.04 -3.63
C GLU A 231 -1.23 27.41 -2.36
N LEU A 232 -2.08 26.77 -1.53
CA LEU A 232 -1.70 26.11 -0.28
C LEU A 232 -1.73 24.58 -0.40
N CYS A 233 -1.18 24.07 -1.49
CA CYS A 233 -1.08 22.64 -1.77
C CYS A 233 0.39 22.21 -1.90
N ALA A 234 0.68 21.00 -1.43
CA ALA A 234 2.00 20.38 -1.58
C ALA A 234 1.86 18.95 -2.12
N LEU A 235 2.67 18.63 -3.13
CA LEU A 235 2.67 17.31 -3.75
C LEU A 235 3.45 16.32 -2.89
N HIS A 236 2.86 15.17 -2.61
CA HIS A 236 3.45 14.12 -1.80
C HIS A 236 3.40 12.77 -2.51
N ALA A 237 4.36 11.90 -2.18
CA ALA A 237 4.30 10.48 -2.50
C ALA A 237 4.41 9.67 -1.21
N TYR A 238 3.48 8.72 -1.06
CA TYR A 238 3.48 7.75 0.02
C TYR A 238 3.89 6.38 -0.51
N LEU A 239 4.98 5.84 0.04
CA LEU A 239 5.58 4.58 -0.37
C LEU A 239 5.34 3.54 0.71
N THR A 240 4.84 2.38 0.27
CA THR A 240 4.76 1.16 1.05
C THR A 240 5.95 0.28 0.65
N LEU A 241 6.94 0.16 1.53
CA LEU A 241 8.19 -0.55 1.25
C LEU A 241 8.15 -1.92 1.96
N PRO A 242 7.99 -3.02 1.22
CA PRO A 242 8.08 -4.36 1.80
C PRO A 242 9.44 -4.61 2.44
N SER A 243 9.54 -5.59 3.35
CA SER A 243 10.73 -5.84 4.18
C SER A 243 12.06 -5.93 3.43
N TYR A 244 12.07 -6.39 2.18
CA TYR A 244 13.28 -6.50 1.36
C TYR A 244 13.79 -5.16 0.81
N LEU A 245 13.01 -4.08 0.89
CA LEU A 245 13.42 -2.73 0.53
C LEU A 245 13.35 -1.82 1.75
N PHE A 246 14.33 -0.93 1.88
CA PHE A 246 14.31 0.09 2.92
C PHE A 246 14.91 1.40 2.40
N ALA A 247 14.49 2.49 3.01
CA ALA A 247 15.04 3.82 2.77
C ALA A 247 16.07 4.15 3.86
N ASP A 248 17.21 4.73 3.47
CA ASP A 248 18.20 5.22 4.42
C ASP A 248 17.83 6.63 4.88
N ARG A 249 17.47 6.76 6.16
CA ARG A 249 17.12 8.04 6.78
C ARG A 249 18.26 9.06 6.72
N TYR A 250 19.51 8.62 6.84
CA TYR A 250 20.66 9.53 6.86
C TYR A 250 20.95 10.06 5.46
N GLN A 251 20.84 9.20 4.44
CA GLN A 251 20.92 9.63 3.04
C GLN A 251 19.83 10.66 2.71
N LEU A 252 18.61 10.45 3.20
CA LEU A 252 17.46 11.33 2.96
C LEU A 252 17.40 12.56 3.90
N SER A 253 18.49 12.86 4.62
CA SER A 253 18.57 14.03 5.50
C SER A 253 19.30 15.23 4.89
N ASP A 254 20.11 15.02 3.85
CA ASP A 254 20.87 16.09 3.19
C ASP A 254 20.00 16.88 2.19
N PRO A 255 19.75 18.19 2.43
CA PRO A 255 18.92 19.01 1.55
C PRO A 255 19.44 19.10 0.10
N LEU A 256 20.76 19.12 -0.09
CA LEU A 256 21.35 19.20 -1.44
C LEU A 256 21.13 17.90 -2.21
N PHE A 257 21.33 16.76 -1.54
CA PHE A 257 21.01 15.46 -2.10
C PHE A 257 19.52 15.35 -2.46
N LEU A 258 18.61 15.72 -1.56
CA LEU A 258 17.16 15.69 -1.83
C LEU A 258 16.78 16.57 -3.03
N GLN A 259 17.33 17.78 -3.11
CA GLN A 259 17.09 18.69 -4.24
C GLN A 259 17.53 18.07 -5.56
N SER A 260 18.69 17.39 -5.59
CA SER A 260 19.17 16.69 -6.79
C SER A 260 18.28 15.54 -7.26
N LYS A 261 17.38 15.07 -6.39
CA LYS A 261 16.45 13.96 -6.62
C LYS A 261 15.01 14.39 -6.86
N GLY A 262 14.75 15.69 -6.94
CA GLY A 262 13.37 16.21 -7.08
C GLY A 262 12.54 16.06 -5.81
N ILE A 263 13.18 15.88 -4.65
CA ILE A 263 12.53 15.73 -3.35
C ILE A 263 12.71 17.03 -2.57
N LYS A 264 11.60 17.59 -2.05
CA LYS A 264 11.63 18.80 -1.23
C LYS A 264 11.91 18.48 0.24
N GLY A 265 11.46 17.32 0.73
CA GLY A 265 11.75 16.89 2.10
C GLY A 265 11.17 15.52 2.44
N LEU A 266 11.83 14.81 3.35
CA LEU A 266 11.28 13.63 4.01
C LEU A 266 10.31 14.06 5.12
N ARG A 267 9.03 13.68 5.00
CA ARG A 267 7.97 14.05 5.95
C ARG A 267 7.70 12.97 6.99
N GLY A 268 7.86 11.71 6.63
CA GLY A 268 7.76 10.59 7.56
C GLY A 268 8.48 9.36 7.04
N LEU A 269 9.11 8.61 7.95
CA LEU A 269 9.66 7.29 7.69
C LEU A 269 9.47 6.46 8.96
N TYR A 270 8.78 5.32 8.86
CA TYR A 270 8.42 4.51 10.02
C TYR A 270 8.26 3.04 9.63
N GLY A 271 8.35 2.14 10.62
CA GLY A 271 8.47 0.70 10.41
C GLY A 271 9.92 0.23 10.51
N GLU A 272 10.30 -0.73 9.67
CA GLU A 272 11.64 -1.35 9.70
C GLU A 272 12.69 -0.57 8.93
N MET A 273 13.66 -0.04 9.68
CA MET A 273 14.71 0.85 9.18
C MET A 273 16.12 0.37 9.50
N ASP A 274 16.27 -0.85 10.02
CA ASP A 274 17.59 -1.43 10.27
C ASP A 274 18.38 -1.46 8.95
N LEU A 275 19.56 -0.85 8.90
CA LEU A 275 20.31 -0.73 7.65
C LEU A 275 21.16 -1.98 7.35
N GLU A 276 21.30 -2.89 8.32
CA GLU A 276 22.23 -4.03 8.28
C GLU A 276 21.51 -5.38 8.31
N ALA A 277 20.32 -5.45 8.91
CA ALA A 277 19.60 -6.71 9.06
C ALA A 277 19.20 -7.32 7.69
N PRO A 278 19.46 -8.62 7.46
CA PRO A 278 18.98 -9.30 6.27
C PRO A 278 17.47 -9.55 6.34
N ASN A 279 16.83 -9.83 5.19
CA ASN A 279 15.37 -9.91 5.10
C ASN A 279 14.75 -11.00 5.99
N TRP A 280 15.43 -12.14 6.15
CA TRP A 280 14.90 -13.29 6.91
C TRP A 280 14.90 -13.10 8.44
N VAL A 281 15.49 -12.03 8.96
CA VAL A 281 15.45 -11.69 10.39
C VAL A 281 14.31 -10.73 10.71
N ILE A 282 13.75 -10.07 9.68
CA ILE A 282 12.70 -9.07 9.84
C ILE A 282 11.34 -9.76 10.05
N GLU A 283 10.72 -9.52 11.22
CA GLU A 283 9.38 -10.07 11.54
C GLU A 283 8.21 -9.19 11.03
N LYS A 284 8.45 -7.88 10.90
CA LYS A 284 7.45 -6.93 10.39
C LYS A 284 7.37 -6.94 8.87
N TRP A 285 6.26 -6.47 8.33
CA TRP A 285 6.06 -6.48 6.88
C TRP A 285 7.00 -5.56 6.10
N GLY A 286 7.59 -4.54 6.73
CA GLY A 286 8.49 -3.59 6.10
C GLY A 286 8.43 -2.21 6.73
N SER A 287 8.41 -1.17 5.90
CA SER A 287 8.36 0.23 6.30
C SER A 287 7.48 1.05 5.36
N SER A 288 7.16 2.26 5.77
CA SER A 288 6.48 3.22 4.90
C SER A 288 7.07 4.60 5.03
N MET A 289 7.04 5.32 3.93
CA MET A 289 7.75 6.57 3.74
C MET A 289 6.84 7.60 3.07
N LEU A 290 6.78 8.80 3.64
CA LEU A 290 6.11 9.95 3.07
C LEU A 290 7.16 11.00 2.69
N VAL A 291 7.22 11.35 1.41
CA VAL A 291 8.09 12.41 0.88
C VAL A 291 7.26 13.52 0.27
N GLU A 292 7.71 14.76 0.46
CA GLU A 292 7.20 15.92 -0.28
C GLU A 292 8.04 16.09 -1.54
N ILE A 293 7.38 16.19 -2.69
CA ILE A 293 7.99 16.30 -4.01
C ILE A 293 8.24 17.78 -4.33
N ALA A 294 9.41 18.07 -4.90
CA ALA A 294 9.71 19.39 -5.44
C ALA A 294 9.04 19.56 -6.80
N THR A 295 8.02 20.41 -6.87
CA THR A 295 7.34 20.75 -8.12
C THR A 295 8.16 21.80 -8.86
N PRO A 296 8.48 21.61 -10.15
CA PRO A 296 9.26 22.59 -10.89
C PRO A 296 8.52 23.93 -10.99
N ASP A 297 9.19 25.06 -10.75
CA ASP A 297 8.58 26.39 -10.84
C ASP A 297 8.03 26.66 -12.26
N GLY A 298 6.80 27.17 -12.31
CA GLY A 298 6.04 27.45 -13.54
C GLY A 298 6.66 28.50 -14.46
N ASP A 299 7.71 29.20 -14.02
CA ASP A 299 8.28 30.34 -14.73
C ASP A 299 9.81 30.20 -14.82
N ARG A 300 10.27 29.49 -15.86
CA ARG A 300 11.56 29.70 -16.56
C ARG A 300 11.74 28.60 -17.60
N SER A 301 11.59 29.01 -18.86
CA SER A 301 12.05 28.32 -20.04
C SER A 301 13.50 27.88 -19.90
N SER A 302 13.77 26.58 -20.03
CA SER A 302 14.94 25.98 -20.71
C SER A 302 14.97 24.46 -20.50
N ALA A 303 14.28 23.71 -21.35
CA ALA A 303 14.72 22.44 -21.97
C ALA A 303 13.50 21.67 -22.49
N ALA A 304 13.57 21.27 -23.75
CA ALA A 304 12.61 20.46 -24.49
C ALA A 304 12.51 19.03 -23.91
N THR A 305 11.97 18.90 -22.69
CA THR A 305 11.72 17.62 -22.05
C THR A 305 10.22 17.48 -21.79
N SER A 306 9.65 16.38 -22.27
CA SER A 306 8.21 16.06 -22.25
C SER A 306 7.72 15.61 -20.87
N SER A 307 8.63 15.36 -19.93
CA SER A 307 8.35 14.91 -18.57
C SER A 307 9.40 15.42 -17.57
N TRP A 308 9.05 15.39 -16.28
CA TRP A 308 9.95 15.62 -15.16
C TRP A 308 9.91 14.42 -14.21
N THR A 309 10.96 14.23 -13.42
CA THR A 309 11.16 12.99 -12.65
C THR A 309 11.55 13.27 -11.20
N VAL A 310 11.20 12.32 -10.35
CA VAL A 310 11.61 12.25 -8.94
C VAL A 310 12.27 10.90 -8.73
N ASP A 311 13.48 10.90 -8.20
CA ASP A 311 14.29 9.70 -8.03
C ASP A 311 14.41 9.34 -6.55
N ILE A 312 13.76 8.27 -6.13
CA ILE A 312 13.73 7.81 -4.73
C ILE A 312 14.79 6.72 -4.53
N PRO A 313 15.89 7.01 -3.83
CA PRO A 313 16.93 6.02 -3.56
C PRO A 313 16.46 5.03 -2.50
N LEU A 314 16.60 3.74 -2.79
CA LEU A 314 16.24 2.64 -1.92
C LEU A 314 17.43 1.67 -1.80
N HIS A 315 17.35 0.81 -0.79
CA HIS A 315 18.33 -0.23 -0.50
C HIS A 315 17.65 -1.59 -0.48
N LEU A 316 18.30 -2.59 -1.06
CA LEU A 316 17.85 -3.98 -1.00
C LEU A 316 18.49 -4.69 0.20
N ARG A 317 17.68 -5.46 0.92
CA ARG A 317 18.17 -6.45 1.89
C ARG A 317 18.58 -7.72 1.18
N TYR A 318 19.51 -8.45 1.79
CA TYR A 318 19.81 -9.81 1.37
C TYR A 318 18.58 -10.70 1.56
N LEU A 319 18.20 -11.42 0.50
CA LEU A 319 17.18 -12.45 0.55
C LEU A 319 17.80 -13.80 0.90
N ALA A 320 16.96 -14.71 1.41
CA ALA A 320 17.39 -16.04 1.80
C ALA A 320 18.03 -16.78 0.60
N PRO A 321 19.11 -17.56 0.82
CA PRO A 321 19.71 -18.39 -0.23
C PRO A 321 18.69 -19.36 -0.83
N ARG A 322 18.86 -19.67 -2.13
CA ARG A 322 17.97 -20.56 -2.88
C ARG A 322 18.76 -21.59 -3.67
N SER A 323 18.22 -22.80 -3.80
CA SER A 323 18.81 -23.83 -4.67
C SER A 323 18.79 -23.38 -6.13
N GLY A 324 19.91 -23.62 -6.83
CA GLY A 324 20.18 -23.11 -8.18
C GLY A 324 20.58 -21.62 -8.25
N GLY A 325 20.52 -20.88 -7.14
CA GLY A 325 20.86 -19.46 -7.05
C GLY A 325 20.13 -18.57 -8.07
N GLY A 326 20.83 -17.54 -8.52
CA GLY A 326 20.41 -16.64 -9.60
C GLY A 326 19.83 -15.32 -9.11
N ALA A 327 18.97 -14.71 -9.93
CA ALA A 327 18.18 -13.54 -9.55
C ALA A 327 16.75 -13.98 -9.23
N THR A 328 16.20 -13.47 -8.12
CA THR A 328 14.80 -13.63 -7.75
C THR A 328 14.11 -12.30 -7.92
N ASN A 329 12.98 -12.28 -8.63
CA ASN A 329 12.19 -11.06 -8.78
C ASN A 329 11.32 -10.85 -7.54
N VAL A 330 11.38 -9.65 -6.98
CA VAL A 330 10.50 -9.20 -5.90
C VAL A 330 9.59 -8.08 -6.42
N GLU A 331 8.38 -8.00 -5.89
CA GLU A 331 7.35 -7.05 -6.32
C GLU A 331 7.36 -5.81 -5.43
N VAL A 332 7.10 -4.62 -5.98
CA VAL A 332 7.11 -3.38 -5.21
C VAL A 332 5.87 -2.60 -5.60
N PRO A 333 4.96 -2.29 -4.66
CA PRO A 333 3.77 -1.53 -4.99
C PRO A 333 4.14 -0.11 -5.41
N TRP A 334 3.40 0.41 -6.39
CA TRP A 334 3.53 1.81 -6.76
C TRP A 334 3.14 2.71 -5.59
N PRO A 335 3.81 3.88 -5.44
CA PRO A 335 3.41 4.89 -4.47
C PRO A 335 2.02 5.44 -4.74
N VAL A 336 1.36 5.90 -3.68
CA VAL A 336 0.20 6.78 -3.78
C VAL A 336 0.70 8.21 -3.90
N VAL A 337 0.38 8.90 -5.00
CA VAL A 337 0.82 10.27 -5.26
C VAL A 337 -0.38 11.21 -5.21
N PHE A 338 -0.29 12.26 -4.40
CA PHE A 338 -1.41 13.16 -4.16
C PHE A 338 -0.97 14.56 -3.74
N TRP A 339 -1.81 15.55 -4.03
CA TRP A 339 -1.71 16.89 -3.46
C TRP A 339 -2.39 16.92 -2.09
N ALA A 340 -1.66 17.38 -1.08
CA ALA A 340 -2.23 17.71 0.23
C ALA A 340 -2.49 19.21 0.30
N CYS A 341 -3.75 19.60 0.38
CA CYS A 341 -4.21 20.98 0.41
C CYS A 341 -4.89 21.30 1.74
N ARG A 342 -4.80 22.56 2.19
CA ARG A 342 -5.55 23.00 3.36
C ARG A 342 -7.06 23.07 3.04
N ALA A 343 -7.87 22.46 3.90
CA ALA A 343 -9.33 22.58 3.87
C ALA A 343 -9.79 23.71 4.80
N GLU A 344 -10.78 24.50 4.39
CA GLU A 344 -11.42 25.47 5.28
C GLU A 344 -12.43 24.76 6.21
N GLU A 345 -13.20 23.80 5.69
CA GLU A 345 -14.26 23.10 6.43
C GLU A 345 -13.89 21.70 6.95
N GLY A 346 -12.61 21.38 7.04
CA GLY A 346 -12.17 19.99 7.27
C GLY A 346 -12.63 19.28 8.55
N SER A 347 -13.17 19.99 9.54
CA SER A 347 -13.80 19.34 10.71
C SER A 347 -15.11 18.60 10.38
N LYS A 348 -15.81 18.99 9.30
CA LYS A 348 -17.07 18.36 8.88
C LYS A 348 -16.84 17.01 8.17
N MET A 349 -15.62 16.74 7.68
CA MET A 349 -15.23 15.50 6.98
C MET A 349 -15.36 14.25 7.86
N SER A 350 -15.28 14.40 9.19
CA SER A 350 -15.41 13.29 10.15
C SER A 350 -16.78 12.59 10.15
N VAL A 351 -17.79 13.15 9.46
CA VAL A 351 -19.19 12.67 9.46
C VAL A 351 -19.54 11.93 8.16
N ASN A 352 -18.59 11.74 7.24
CA ASN A 352 -18.88 11.09 5.95
C ASN A 352 -18.90 9.54 6.08
N PRO A 353 -20.05 8.88 5.83
CA PRO A 353 -20.18 7.43 5.96
C PRO A 353 -19.49 6.62 4.84
N PHE A 354 -19.10 7.30 3.74
CA PHE A 354 -18.38 6.76 2.59
C PHE A 354 -16.90 7.18 2.59
N ASP A 355 -16.44 7.89 3.62
CA ASP A 355 -15.02 8.26 3.71
C ASP A 355 -14.19 7.01 4.04
N ARG A 356 -13.14 6.81 3.25
CA ARG A 356 -12.18 5.74 3.49
C ARG A 356 -11.03 6.32 4.30
N VAL A 357 -11.14 6.19 5.61
CA VAL A 357 -10.13 6.64 6.58
C VAL A 357 -9.07 5.55 6.82
N ASN A 358 -7.97 5.91 7.49
CA ASN A 358 -6.91 4.98 7.92
C ASN A 358 -6.09 4.34 6.78
N LEU A 359 -6.09 4.97 5.61
CA LEU A 359 -5.28 4.58 4.43
C LEU A 359 -3.77 4.66 4.69
N GLY A 360 -3.39 5.39 5.73
CA GLY A 360 -2.07 5.37 6.33
C GLY A 360 -1.29 6.66 6.12
N TYR A 361 -1.35 7.22 4.93
CA TYR A 361 -0.84 8.57 4.69
C TYR A 361 -1.79 9.64 5.24
N ASP A 362 -3.09 9.40 5.22
CA ASP A 362 -4.14 10.36 5.62
C ASP A 362 -4.03 10.72 7.11
N GLY A 363 -3.67 9.76 7.95
CA GLY A 363 -3.39 9.96 9.37
C GLY A 363 -2.11 10.76 9.67
N LEU A 364 -1.25 11.00 8.67
CA LEU A 364 -0.05 11.84 8.83
C LEU A 364 -0.35 13.34 8.67
N PHE A 365 -1.57 13.69 8.27
CA PHE A 365 -2.01 15.06 8.10
C PHE A 365 -3.10 15.42 9.10
N GLY A 366 -3.30 16.71 9.31
CA GLY A 366 -4.37 17.19 10.19
C GLY A 366 -5.77 16.87 9.64
N PRO A 367 -6.83 16.99 10.47
CA PRO A 367 -8.20 16.79 10.02
C PRO A 367 -8.63 17.81 8.93
N LYS A 368 -7.93 18.95 8.82
CA LYS A 368 -8.18 20.01 7.83
C LYS A 368 -7.32 19.89 6.57
N THR A 369 -7.26 18.69 6.01
CA THR A 369 -6.48 18.41 4.82
C THR A 369 -7.31 17.67 3.77
N MET A 370 -7.30 18.21 2.56
CA MET A 370 -7.85 17.60 1.35
C MET A 370 -6.74 16.91 0.57
N PHE A 371 -7.07 15.77 -0.01
CA PHE A 371 -6.17 14.96 -0.81
C PHE A 371 -6.70 14.86 -2.23
N TYR A 372 -5.96 15.40 -3.19
CA TYR A 372 -6.25 15.23 -4.62
C TYR A 372 -5.27 14.23 -5.23
N HIS A 373 -5.77 13.04 -5.56
CA HIS A 373 -4.98 11.91 -6.04
C HIS A 373 -4.68 12.03 -7.53
N LEU A 374 -3.42 11.74 -7.89
CA LEU A 374 -3.00 11.60 -9.27
C LEU A 374 -3.29 10.18 -9.76
N SER A 375 -3.59 10.04 -11.04
CA SER A 375 -3.90 8.79 -11.71
C SER A 375 -2.62 8.04 -12.12
N PRO A 376 -2.41 6.80 -11.68
CA PRO A 376 -1.28 6.00 -12.15
C PRO A 376 -1.51 5.54 -13.60
N GLN A 377 -0.48 5.63 -14.43
CA GLN A 377 -0.46 5.13 -15.80
C GLN A 377 0.54 3.97 -15.91
N PRO A 378 0.13 2.72 -15.62
CA PRO A 378 1.01 1.57 -15.70
C PRO A 378 1.48 1.36 -17.13
N THR A 379 2.79 1.16 -17.29
CA THR A 379 3.40 0.82 -18.58
C THR A 379 3.17 -0.65 -18.97
N ASN A 380 2.73 -1.47 -18.01
CA ASN A 380 2.51 -2.90 -18.17
C ASN A 380 1.07 -3.21 -18.63
N TYR A 381 0.93 -4.13 -19.60
CA TYR A 381 -0.38 -4.58 -20.13
C TYR A 381 -1.30 -5.27 -19.11
N SER A 382 -0.79 -5.64 -17.94
CA SER A 382 -1.56 -6.32 -16.89
C SER A 382 -2.46 -5.38 -16.08
N GLY A 383 -2.22 -4.07 -16.15
CA GLY A 383 -2.89 -3.07 -15.30
C GLY A 383 -2.48 -3.12 -13.82
N LEU A 384 -1.58 -4.02 -13.43
CA LEU A 384 -1.07 -4.10 -12.05
C LEU A 384 -0.14 -2.93 -11.74
N LEU A 385 -0.39 -2.28 -10.60
CA LEU A 385 0.42 -1.18 -10.07
C LEU A 385 1.59 -1.69 -9.23
N LEU A 386 2.39 -2.57 -9.82
CA LEU A 386 3.55 -3.20 -9.20
C LEU A 386 4.76 -3.08 -10.13
N GLU A 387 5.92 -2.76 -9.55
CA GLU A 387 7.22 -2.86 -10.20
C GLU A 387 7.97 -4.11 -9.73
N THR A 388 8.79 -4.70 -10.59
CA THR A 388 9.62 -5.84 -10.23
C THR A 388 11.10 -5.49 -10.16
N VAL A 389 11.79 -5.93 -9.12
CA VAL A 389 13.24 -5.80 -8.96
C VAL A 389 13.89 -7.17 -8.92
N GLY A 390 14.88 -7.40 -9.78
CA GLY A 390 15.71 -8.61 -9.72
C GLY A 390 16.74 -8.52 -8.61
N VAL A 391 16.63 -9.39 -7.60
CA VAL A 391 17.55 -9.44 -6.45
C VAL A 391 18.45 -10.68 -6.56
N PRO A 392 19.78 -10.52 -6.54
CA PRO A 392 20.68 -11.66 -6.57
C PRO A 392 20.58 -12.47 -5.27
N VAL A 393 20.45 -13.78 -5.40
CA VAL A 393 20.39 -14.73 -4.27
C VAL A 393 21.54 -15.73 -4.35
N LEU A 394 22.10 -16.06 -3.18
CA LEU A 394 23.17 -17.05 -3.08
C LEU A 394 22.65 -18.44 -3.46
N ASP A 395 23.44 -19.16 -4.26
CA ASP A 395 23.22 -20.57 -4.59
C ASP A 395 23.54 -21.45 -3.37
N SER A 396 22.50 -21.97 -2.72
CA SER A 396 22.67 -22.84 -1.54
C SER A 396 23.43 -24.12 -1.86
N ASP A 397 23.40 -24.57 -3.12
CA ASP A 397 24.00 -25.85 -3.52
C ASP A 397 25.53 -25.76 -3.57
N LYS A 398 26.06 -24.54 -3.77
CA LYS A 398 27.49 -24.25 -3.77
C LYS A 398 28.02 -23.82 -2.41
N ALA A 399 27.15 -23.58 -1.43
CA ALA A 399 27.54 -23.06 -0.12
C ALA A 399 28.62 -23.93 0.55
N ARG A 400 28.46 -25.26 0.52
CA ARG A 400 29.43 -26.20 1.11
C ARG A 400 30.79 -26.17 0.41
N VAL A 401 30.81 -26.01 -0.92
CA VAL A 401 32.05 -25.91 -1.69
C VAL A 401 32.78 -24.61 -1.35
N ILE A 402 32.04 -23.50 -1.25
CA ILE A 402 32.58 -22.20 -0.85
C ILE A 402 33.14 -22.27 0.57
N GLU A 403 32.43 -22.87 1.51
CA GLU A 403 32.87 -23.03 2.90
C GLU A 403 34.20 -23.80 2.98
N ILE A 404 34.27 -24.97 2.34
CA ILE A 404 35.50 -25.78 2.31
C ILE A 404 36.64 -25.03 1.65
N GLY A 405 36.37 -24.33 0.53
CA GLY A 405 37.36 -23.51 -0.18
C GLY A 405 37.90 -22.38 0.68
N THR A 406 37.03 -21.67 1.40
CA THR A 406 37.42 -20.59 2.33
C THR A 406 38.26 -21.12 3.48
N VAL A 407 37.87 -22.23 4.09
CA VAL A 407 38.66 -22.87 5.17
C VAL A 407 40.05 -23.26 4.65
N ALA A 408 40.14 -23.86 3.47
CA ALA A 408 41.42 -24.24 2.87
C ALA A 408 42.30 -23.02 2.60
N ALA A 409 41.74 -21.94 2.04
CA ALA A 409 42.47 -20.70 1.77
C ALA A 409 42.99 -20.03 3.06
N VAL A 410 42.16 -19.96 4.10
CA VAL A 410 42.53 -19.41 5.40
C VAL A 410 43.63 -20.26 6.05
N MET A 411 43.52 -21.59 6.00
CA MET A 411 44.54 -22.48 6.55
C MET A 411 45.87 -22.37 5.82
N LEU A 412 45.86 -22.28 4.48
CA LEU A 412 47.08 -22.07 3.69
C LEU A 412 47.73 -20.72 4.01
N GLY A 413 46.92 -19.66 4.14
CA GLY A 413 47.39 -18.33 4.54
C GLY A 413 48.00 -18.34 5.94
N PHE A 414 47.35 -18.99 6.90
CA PHE A 414 47.85 -19.16 8.26
C PHE A 414 49.17 -19.92 8.29
N LEU A 415 49.26 -21.05 7.61
CA LEU A 415 50.49 -21.85 7.51
C LEU A 415 51.63 -21.07 6.85
N TRP A 416 51.33 -20.26 5.84
CA TRP A 416 52.32 -19.39 5.20
C TRP A 416 52.86 -18.33 6.15
N VAL A 417 51.99 -17.69 6.94
CA VAL A 417 52.42 -16.72 7.97
C VAL A 417 53.27 -17.41 9.04
N CYS A 418 52.85 -18.57 9.55
CA CYS A 418 53.63 -19.35 10.51
C CYS A 418 55.01 -19.71 9.95
N TRP A 419 55.08 -20.17 8.70
CA TRP A 419 56.33 -20.49 8.03
C TRP A 419 57.28 -19.28 7.96
N LYS A 420 56.77 -18.10 7.60
CA LYS A 420 57.56 -16.86 7.56
C LYS A 420 58.05 -16.43 8.94
N LEU A 421 57.21 -16.55 9.97
CA LEU A 421 57.59 -16.25 11.36
C LEU A 421 58.65 -17.22 11.88
N CYS A 422 58.55 -18.51 11.59
CA CYS A 422 59.58 -19.49 11.94
C CYS A 422 60.92 -19.18 11.26
N LEU A 423 60.93 -18.84 9.97
CA LEU A 423 62.15 -18.45 9.28
C LEU A 423 62.79 -17.17 9.87
N ALA A 424 61.98 -16.18 10.23
CA ALA A 424 62.47 -14.95 10.88
C ALA A 424 63.01 -15.23 12.29
N GLY A 425 62.33 -16.07 13.08
CA GLY A 425 62.76 -16.48 14.41
C GLY A 425 64.06 -17.29 14.40
N VAL A 426 64.22 -18.21 13.45
CA VAL A 426 65.47 -18.98 13.25
C VAL A 426 66.62 -18.07 12.80
N GLY A 427 66.35 -17.08 11.93
CA GLY A 427 67.34 -16.07 11.55
C GLY A 427 67.80 -15.18 12.71
N SER A 428 66.90 -14.84 13.62
CA SER A 428 67.21 -14.08 14.84
C SER A 428 68.05 -14.90 15.84
N MET A 429 67.70 -16.17 16.06
CA MET A 429 68.50 -17.07 16.92
C MET A 429 69.91 -17.32 16.37
N ARG A 430 70.06 -17.50 15.06
CA ARG A 430 71.37 -17.71 14.41
C ARG A 430 72.27 -16.48 14.53
N THR A 431 71.70 -15.28 14.42
CA THR A 431 72.42 -14.01 14.63
C THR A 431 72.84 -13.84 16.09
N GLN A 432 72.01 -14.24 17.06
CA GLN A 432 72.37 -14.22 18.48
C GLN A 432 73.45 -15.25 18.86
N GLU A 433 73.46 -16.44 18.23
CA GLU A 433 74.52 -17.43 18.43
C GLU A 433 75.88 -16.96 17.88
N ILE A 434 75.89 -16.36 16.68
CA ILE A 434 77.13 -15.80 16.09
C ILE A 434 77.66 -14.64 16.95
N ALA A 435 76.79 -13.74 17.40
CA ALA A 435 77.18 -12.63 18.28
C ALA A 435 77.67 -13.08 19.68
N LYS A 436 77.28 -14.27 20.16
CA LYS A 436 77.83 -14.89 21.38
C LYS A 436 79.16 -15.58 21.15
N LYS A 437 79.45 -16.02 19.93
CA LYS A 437 80.71 -16.70 19.57
C LYS A 437 81.84 -15.69 19.38
N ASP A 438 81.57 -14.55 18.75
CA ASP A 438 82.52 -13.44 18.58
C ASP A 438 82.87 -12.69 19.89
N ARG A 439 82.18 -12.99 20.99
CA ARG A 439 82.44 -12.41 22.33
C ARG A 439 83.30 -13.30 23.23
N LYS A 440 83.73 -14.47 22.72
CA LYS A 440 84.50 -15.49 23.45
C LYS A 440 85.91 -15.73 22.90
N ASP A 441 86.27 -15.05 21.82
CA ASP A 441 87.64 -14.83 21.36
C ASP A 441 88.07 -13.40 21.77
#